data_AF-A0A7J8TA61-F1
#
_entry.id   AF-A0A7J8TA61-F1
#
_cell.length_a   1.000
_cell.length_b   1.000
_cell.length_c   1.000
_cell.angle_alpha   90.00
_cell.angle_beta   90.00
_cell.angle_gamma   90.00
#
_symmetry.space_group_name_H-M   'P 1'
#
loop_
_entity.id
_entity.type
_entity.pdbx_description
1 polymer ?
#
loop_
_entity_poly.entity_id
_entity_poly.type
_entity_poly.pdbx_seq_one_letter_code
_entity_poly.pdbx_strand_id
1 'polypeptide(L)'
;MKSAMPIIYTFQKEVILKIRPIIEESITDMFNKIVPIYIKVADLGCSSGPNTFITTSHIIDTIHGICQEEQLKFPELEVFLNDLPENDFNSVYKSVPSFYDRLKKEKGDIVQERWFIGGVAGSLYHRLFPTKSLHFVHSSYGIHWLSKVSH
;
A
#
# COMPACT_ATOMS: atom_id res chain seq x y z
N MET A 1 -20.76 7.42 -19.44
CA MET A 1 -19.50 7.27 -18.66
C MET A 1 -19.64 6.60 -17.28
N LYS A 2 -20.84 6.29 -16.76
CA LYS A 2 -21.02 5.59 -15.47
C LYS A 2 -20.97 4.05 -15.54
N SER A 3 -21.02 3.45 -16.74
CA SER A 3 -21.08 1.98 -16.92
C SER A 3 -19.73 1.27 -16.93
N ALA A 4 -18.60 1.98 -17.03
CA ALA A 4 -17.26 1.39 -17.09
C ALA A 4 -16.54 1.30 -15.72
N MET A 5 -17.02 2.03 -14.70
CA MET A 5 -16.37 2.07 -13.38
C MET A 5 -16.28 0.70 -12.68
N PRO A 6 -17.30 -0.17 -12.68
CA PRO A 6 -17.20 -1.48 -12.01
C PRO A 6 -16.15 -2.41 -12.63
N ILE A 7 -15.98 -2.33 -13.96
CA ILE A 7 -15.08 -3.21 -14.73
C ILE A 7 -13.61 -2.85 -14.43
N ILE A 8 -13.29 -1.55 -14.37
CA ILE A 8 -11.92 -1.08 -14.11
C ILE A 8 -11.46 -1.51 -12.71
N TYR A 9 -12.29 -1.33 -11.68
CA TYR A 9 -11.94 -1.75 -10.32
C TYR A 9 -11.80 -3.27 -10.19
N THR A 10 -12.65 -4.04 -10.88
CA THR A 10 -12.56 -5.50 -10.87
C THR A 10 -11.25 -5.96 -11.53
N PHE A 11 -10.88 -5.38 -12.66
CA PHE A 11 -9.64 -5.74 -13.35
C PHE A 11 -8.38 -5.38 -12.55
N GLN A 12 -8.34 -4.19 -11.94
CA GLN A 12 -7.23 -3.78 -11.08
C GLN A 12 -7.07 -4.73 -9.89
N LYS A 13 -8.17 -5.12 -9.25
CA LYS A 13 -8.17 -6.09 -8.15
C LYS A 13 -7.60 -7.44 -8.58
N GLU A 14 -8.04 -7.98 -9.72
CA GLU A 14 -7.53 -9.25 -10.25
C GLU A 14 -6.03 -9.22 -10.49
N VAL A 15 -5.50 -8.11 -11.00
CA VAL A 15 -4.06 -7.98 -11.23
C VAL A 15 -3.29 -7.92 -9.92
N ILE A 16 -3.75 -7.12 -8.94
CA ILE A 16 -3.13 -7.05 -7.61
C ILE A 16 -3.12 -8.43 -6.95
N LEU A 17 -4.19 -9.22 -7.10
CA LEU A 17 -4.24 -10.60 -6.61
C LEU A 17 -3.26 -11.53 -7.33
N LYS A 18 -3.10 -11.39 -8.65
CA LYS A 18 -2.13 -12.18 -9.43
C LYS A 18 -0.67 -11.89 -9.07
N ILE A 19 -0.34 -10.64 -8.76
CA ILE A 19 1.03 -10.26 -8.38
C ILE A 19 1.32 -10.46 -6.89
N ARG A 20 0.33 -10.87 -6.09
CA ARG A 20 0.49 -11.10 -4.65
C ARG A 20 1.70 -11.98 -4.29
N PRO A 21 2.01 -13.10 -4.98
CA PRO A 21 3.19 -13.89 -4.67
C PRO A 21 4.51 -13.11 -4.79
N ILE A 22 4.59 -12.16 -5.73
CA ILE A 22 5.77 -11.31 -5.94
C ILE A 22 5.93 -10.31 -4.78
N ILE A 23 4.80 -9.77 -4.29
CA ILE A 23 4.78 -8.90 -3.10
C ILE A 23 5.27 -9.70 -1.88
N GLU A 24 4.73 -10.91 -1.69
CA GLU A 24 5.09 -11.80 -0.59
C GLU A 24 6.59 -12.12 -0.60
N GLU A 25 7.12 -12.57 -1.74
CA GLU A 25 8.54 -12.88 -1.92
C GLU A 25 9.44 -11.66 -1.63
N SER A 26 9.07 -10.48 -2.12
CA SER A 26 9.86 -9.26 -1.93
C SER A 26 9.92 -8.81 -0.46
N ILE A 27 8.82 -8.97 0.28
CA ILE A 27 8.78 -8.66 1.72
C ILE A 27 9.60 -9.70 2.50
N THR A 28 9.47 -10.99 2.16
CA THR A 28 10.26 -12.05 2.80
C THR A 28 11.76 -11.82 2.61
N ASP A 29 12.20 -11.49 1.39
CA ASP A 29 13.61 -11.16 1.11
C ASP A 29 14.08 -9.92 1.90
N MET A 30 13.21 -8.91 2.06
CA MET A 30 13.50 -7.75 2.93
C MET A 30 13.71 -8.18 4.39
N PHE A 31 12.83 -9.04 4.94
CA PHE A 31 12.92 -9.56 6.32
C PHE A 31 14.16 -10.43 6.55
N ASN A 32 14.59 -11.18 5.53
CA ASN A 32 15.83 -11.98 5.59
C ASN A 32 17.09 -11.10 5.69
N LYS A 33 17.03 -9.86 5.19
CA LYS A 33 18.16 -8.92 5.22
C LYS A 33 18.17 -8.06 6.47
N ILE A 34 16.99 -7.68 6.95
CA ILE A 34 16.80 -6.76 8.08
C ILE A 34 15.59 -7.26 8.86
N VAL A 35 15.70 -7.34 10.19
CA VAL A 35 14.53 -7.54 11.08
C VAL A 35 14.13 -6.17 11.64
N PRO A 36 13.30 -5.39 10.93
CA PRO A 36 13.00 -4.03 11.31
C PRO A 36 12.05 -3.99 12.52
N ILE A 37 12.31 -3.07 13.45
CA ILE A 37 11.30 -2.65 14.44
C ILE A 37 10.28 -1.67 13.84
N TYR A 38 10.62 -1.10 12.69
CA TYR A 38 9.87 -0.06 11.98
C TYR A 38 10.04 -0.22 10.46
N ILE A 39 8.94 -0.19 9.73
CA ILE A 39 8.91 -0.31 8.27
C ILE A 39 8.16 0.90 7.71
N LYS A 40 8.72 1.48 6.65
CA LYS A 40 8.11 2.59 5.90
C LYS A 40 7.85 2.16 4.47
N VAL A 41 6.61 2.26 4.04
CA VAL A 41 6.13 1.78 2.74
C VAL A 41 5.50 2.93 1.95
N ALA A 42 5.63 2.90 0.63
CA ALA A 42 4.87 3.76 -0.26
C ALA A 42 4.11 2.94 -1.32
N ASP A 43 2.83 3.25 -1.52
CA ASP A 43 2.04 2.82 -2.67
C ASP A 43 1.90 4.01 -3.64
N LEU A 44 2.57 3.92 -4.79
CA LEU A 44 2.65 4.99 -5.79
C LEU A 44 1.57 4.81 -6.86
N GLY A 45 0.59 5.72 -6.87
CA GLY A 45 -0.61 5.65 -7.72
C GLY A 45 -1.79 4.98 -6.99
N CYS A 46 -2.09 5.40 -5.76
CA CYS A 46 -3.05 4.74 -4.88
C CYS A 46 -4.52 4.93 -5.31
N SER A 47 -4.81 5.92 -6.15
CA SER A 47 -6.15 6.37 -6.53
C SER A 47 -7.03 6.69 -5.31
N SER A 48 -8.36 6.68 -5.50
CA SER A 48 -9.36 6.92 -4.45
C SER A 48 -10.46 5.85 -4.41
N GLY A 49 -10.24 4.74 -5.11
CA GLY A 49 -11.23 3.69 -5.29
C GLY A 49 -11.27 2.68 -4.14
N PRO A 50 -12.19 1.70 -4.20
CA PRO A 50 -12.29 0.65 -3.19
C PRO A 50 -11.05 -0.24 -3.10
N ASN A 51 -10.17 -0.17 -4.10
CA ASN A 51 -8.94 -0.96 -4.19
C ASN A 51 -7.73 -0.33 -3.49
N THR A 52 -7.82 0.94 -3.06
CA THR A 52 -6.69 1.71 -2.52
C THR A 52 -5.96 1.00 -1.37
N PHE A 53 -6.67 0.20 -0.56
CA PHE A 53 -6.05 -0.54 0.53
C PHE A 53 -5.71 -2.00 0.23
N ILE A 54 -5.94 -2.53 -0.98
CA ILE A 54 -5.74 -3.97 -1.25
C ILE A 54 -4.26 -4.33 -1.17
N THR A 55 -3.40 -3.59 -1.87
CA THR A 55 -1.94 -3.78 -1.81
C THR A 55 -1.46 -3.70 -0.36
N THR A 56 -1.89 -2.64 0.31
CA THR A 56 -1.59 -2.35 1.69
C THR A 56 -2.02 -3.49 2.61
N SER A 57 -3.21 -4.04 2.41
CA SER A 57 -3.72 -5.24 3.10
C SER A 57 -2.81 -6.45 2.89
N HIS A 58 -2.38 -6.71 1.66
CA HIS A 58 -1.47 -7.84 1.38
C HIS A 58 -0.13 -7.66 2.09
N ILE A 59 0.42 -6.45 2.13
CA ILE A 59 1.67 -6.17 2.86
C ILE A 59 1.52 -6.49 4.35
N ILE A 60 0.39 -6.14 4.99
CA ILE A 60 0.13 -6.52 6.40
C ILE A 60 0.12 -8.02 6.54
N ASP A 61 -0.63 -8.69 5.66
CA ASP A 61 -0.87 -10.12 5.74
C ASP A 61 0.46 -10.87 5.69
N THR A 62 1.33 -10.48 4.77
CA THR A 62 2.68 -11.05 4.64
C THR A 62 3.53 -10.77 5.88
N ILE A 63 3.64 -9.52 6.32
CA ILE A 63 4.45 -9.16 7.49
C ILE A 63 3.96 -9.88 8.74
N HIS A 64 2.64 -9.94 8.93
CA HIS A 64 2.03 -10.62 10.06
C HIS A 64 2.31 -12.12 10.04
N GLY A 65 2.18 -12.77 8.88
CA GLY A 65 2.51 -14.18 8.69
C GLY A 65 3.98 -14.48 9.03
N ILE A 66 4.92 -13.70 8.48
CA ILE A 66 6.35 -13.83 8.79
C ILE A 66 6.59 -13.68 10.30
N CYS A 67 5.98 -12.67 10.94
CA CYS A 67 6.16 -12.46 12.37
C CYS A 67 5.62 -13.62 13.21
N GLN A 68 4.51 -14.23 12.80
CA GLN A 68 3.96 -15.40 13.50
C GLN A 68 4.84 -16.64 13.33
N GLU A 69 5.31 -16.91 12.12
CA GLU A 69 6.17 -18.06 11.80
C GLU A 69 7.52 -17.98 12.51
N GLU A 70 8.15 -16.81 12.47
CA GLU A 70 9.48 -16.55 13.04
C GLU A 70 9.44 -16.09 14.50
N GLN A 71 8.26 -16.07 15.14
CA GLN A 71 8.04 -15.61 16.52
C GLN A 71 8.58 -14.20 16.79
N LEU A 72 8.51 -13.32 15.78
CA LEU A 72 8.95 -11.94 15.85
C LEU A 72 7.84 -11.03 16.38
N LYS A 73 8.25 -9.92 16.98
CA LYS A 73 7.31 -8.83 17.31
C LYS A 73 6.89 -8.12 16.02
N PHE A 74 5.60 -7.87 15.89
CA PHE A 74 5.08 -7.07 14.77
C PHE A 74 5.68 -5.64 14.78
N PRO A 75 6.29 -5.18 13.68
CA PRO A 75 6.92 -3.87 13.60
C PRO A 75 5.88 -2.75 13.57
N GLU A 76 6.31 -1.52 13.85
CA GLU A 76 5.53 -0.36 13.44
C GLU A 76 5.59 -0.22 11.92
N LEU A 77 4.44 0.06 11.30
CA LEU A 77 4.34 0.20 9.86
C LEU A 77 3.72 1.54 9.48
N GLU A 78 4.48 2.36 8.77
CA GLU A 78 4.03 3.62 8.21
C GLU A 78 3.83 3.46 6.69
N VAL A 79 2.59 3.54 6.23
CA VAL A 79 2.23 3.41 4.81
C VAL A 79 1.81 4.76 4.24
N PHE A 80 2.48 5.17 3.16
CA PHE A 80 2.13 6.35 2.40
C PHE A 80 1.40 5.99 1.12
N LEU A 81 0.21 6.55 0.97
CA LEU A 81 -0.59 6.51 -0.24
C LEU A 81 -0.23 7.73 -1.10
N ASN A 82 0.44 7.50 -2.22
CA ASN A 82 0.81 8.58 -3.14
C ASN A 82 -0.10 8.59 -4.36
N ASP A 83 -0.51 9.78 -4.76
CA ASP A 83 -1.11 10.06 -6.06
C ASP A 83 -0.91 11.54 -6.40
N LEU A 84 -1.40 11.96 -7.57
CA LEU A 84 -1.40 13.36 -7.99
C LEU A 84 -2.22 14.23 -7.01
N PRO A 85 -1.91 15.55 -6.90
CA PRO A 85 -2.66 16.46 -6.04
C PRO A 85 -4.17 16.50 -6.29
N GLU A 86 -4.60 16.19 -7.52
CA GLU A 86 -5.99 16.16 -7.95
C GLU A 86 -6.76 14.91 -7.47
N ASN A 87 -6.07 13.91 -6.91
CA ASN A 87 -6.71 12.71 -6.36
C ASN A 87 -7.59 13.04 -5.16
N ASP A 88 -8.70 12.31 -5.01
CA ASP A 88 -9.65 12.50 -3.91
C ASP A 88 -9.19 11.79 -2.60
N PHE A 89 -8.09 12.29 -2.03
CA PHE A 89 -7.59 11.82 -0.74
C PHE A 89 -8.62 11.94 0.39
N ASN A 90 -9.58 12.87 0.30
CA ASN A 90 -10.63 12.99 1.30
C ASN A 90 -11.52 11.74 1.35
N SER A 91 -11.86 11.18 0.20
CA SER A 91 -12.59 9.91 0.15
C SER A 91 -11.76 8.76 0.71
N VAL A 92 -10.46 8.71 0.44
CA VAL A 92 -9.54 7.73 1.04
C VAL A 92 -9.53 7.85 2.56
N TYR A 93 -9.29 9.04 3.12
CA TYR A 93 -9.22 9.22 4.57
C TYR A 93 -10.55 8.95 5.29
N LYS A 94 -11.70 9.23 4.65
CA LYS A 94 -13.01 8.84 5.18
C LYS A 94 -13.18 7.33 5.31
N SER A 95 -12.47 6.54 4.51
CA SER A 95 -12.53 5.08 4.55
C SER A 95 -11.51 4.43 5.51
N VAL A 96 -10.51 5.17 5.99
CA VAL A 96 -9.49 4.67 6.93
C VAL A 96 -10.07 4.09 8.22
N PRO A 97 -11.07 4.71 8.90
CA PRO A 97 -11.65 4.12 10.11
C PRO A 97 -12.22 2.72 9.87
N SER A 98 -12.99 2.54 8.79
CA SER A 98 -13.56 1.24 8.43
C SER A 98 -12.49 0.20 8.09
N PHE A 99 -11.36 0.64 7.51
CA PHE A 99 -10.20 -0.21 7.26
C PHE A 99 -9.55 -0.67 8.57
N TYR A 100 -9.36 0.21 9.54
CA TYR A 100 -8.83 -0.14 10.85
C TYR A 100 -9.76 -1.05 11.65
N ASP A 101 -11.08 -0.82 11.60
CA ASP A 101 -12.05 -1.71 12.24
C ASP A 101 -11.94 -3.14 11.69
N ARG A 102 -11.80 -3.28 10.36
CA ARG A 102 -11.57 -4.57 9.71
C ARG A 102 -10.24 -5.19 10.16
N LEU A 103 -9.17 -4.41 10.16
CA LEU A 103 -7.84 -4.87 10.56
C LEU A 103 -7.82 -5.38 12.00
N LYS A 104 -8.42 -4.63 12.93
CA LYS A 104 -8.59 -5.02 14.33
C LYS A 104 -9.37 -6.32 14.47
N LYS A 105 -10.48 -6.46 13.72
CA LYS A 105 -11.30 -7.68 13.74
C LYS A 105 -10.55 -8.91 13.24
N GLU A 106 -9.72 -8.75 12.21
CA GLU A 106 -9.03 -9.86 11.54
C GLU A 106 -7.70 -10.23 12.21
N LYS A 107 -6.98 -9.27 12.79
CA LYS A 107 -5.58 -9.45 13.25
C LYS A 107 -5.33 -9.01 14.70
N GLY A 108 -6.34 -8.50 15.38
CA GLY A 108 -6.26 -8.03 16.77
C GLY A 108 -5.71 -6.61 16.93
N ASP A 109 -5.83 -6.10 18.16
CA ASP A 109 -5.50 -4.71 18.51
C ASP A 109 -4.04 -4.36 18.25
N ILE A 110 -3.11 -5.26 18.60
CA ILE A 110 -1.66 -5.02 18.50
C ILE A 110 -1.24 -4.70 17.07
N VAL A 111 -1.83 -5.37 16.07
CA VAL A 111 -1.51 -5.14 14.66
C VAL A 111 -2.11 -3.83 14.17
N GLN A 112 -3.36 -3.54 14.56
CA GLN A 112 -4.03 -2.31 14.17
C GLN A 112 -3.37 -1.06 14.77
N GLU A 113 -2.98 -1.09 16.04
CA GLU A 113 -2.35 0.04 16.75
C GLU A 113 -0.94 0.37 16.23
N ARG A 114 -0.29 -0.57 15.55
CA ARG A 114 1.06 -0.41 14.98
C ARG A 114 1.03 0.03 13.52
N TRP A 115 -0.15 0.31 13.00
CA TRP A 115 -0.36 0.68 11.62
C TRP A 115 -0.68 2.17 11.49
N PHE A 116 0.06 2.86 10.63
CA PHE A 116 -0.15 4.27 10.32
C PHE A 116 -0.32 4.49 8.81
N ILE A 117 -1.32 5.28 8.42
CA ILE A 117 -1.58 5.67 7.03
C ILE A 117 -1.40 7.17 6.89
N GLY A 118 -0.58 7.57 5.93
CA GLY A 118 -0.44 8.95 5.47
C GLY A 118 -0.67 9.05 3.97
N GLY A 119 -0.86 10.26 3.47
CA GLY A 119 -0.89 10.52 2.02
C GLY A 119 0.22 11.46 1.58
N VAL A 120 0.66 11.28 0.33
CA VAL A 120 1.63 12.16 -0.33
C VAL A 120 1.04 12.60 -1.66
N ALA A 121 0.63 13.87 -1.73
CA ALA A 121 0.21 14.48 -2.98
C ALA A 121 1.43 14.89 -3.81
N GLY A 122 1.56 14.34 -5.01
CA GLY A 122 2.65 14.67 -5.93
C GLY A 122 2.85 13.63 -7.01
N SER A 123 3.45 14.05 -8.12
CA SER A 123 3.80 13.14 -9.22
C SER A 123 4.93 12.20 -8.82
N LEU A 124 4.74 10.90 -9.09
CA LEU A 124 5.77 9.85 -8.91
C LEU A 124 7.01 10.04 -9.78
N TYR A 125 6.97 10.95 -10.76
CA TYR A 125 8.14 11.33 -11.59
C TYR A 125 9.01 12.41 -10.93
N HIS A 126 8.66 12.86 -9.72
CA HIS A 126 9.43 13.80 -8.93
C HIS A 126 9.82 13.16 -7.59
N ARG A 127 10.70 13.83 -6.83
CA ARG A 127 11.09 13.37 -5.50
C ARG A 127 9.92 13.53 -4.53
N LEU A 128 9.40 12.41 -4.03
CA LEU A 128 8.33 12.36 -3.03
C LEU A 128 8.85 12.13 -1.61
N PHE A 129 9.96 11.42 -1.47
CA PHE A 129 10.51 11.00 -0.18
C PHE A 129 12.00 11.36 -0.05
N PRO A 130 12.51 11.53 1.19
CA PRO A 130 13.93 11.67 1.44
C PRO A 130 14.75 10.47 0.95
N THR A 131 16.04 10.69 0.75
CA THR A 131 16.96 9.60 0.37
C THR A 131 17.05 8.56 1.48
N LYS A 132 17.00 7.26 1.13
CA LYS A 132 17.10 6.11 2.05
C LYS A 132 16.05 6.09 3.17
N SER A 133 14.84 6.63 2.93
CA SER A 133 13.78 6.64 3.94
C SER A 133 12.77 5.50 3.82
N LEU A 134 12.64 4.86 2.65
CA LEU A 134 11.64 3.81 2.39
C LEU A 134 12.29 2.43 2.45
N HIS A 135 11.54 1.46 2.98
CA HIS A 135 11.93 0.05 3.03
C HIS A 135 11.30 -0.73 1.87
N PHE A 136 10.05 -0.42 1.54
CA PHE A 136 9.33 -1.07 0.45
C PHE A 136 8.56 -0.04 -0.38
N VAL A 137 8.51 -0.24 -1.70
CA VAL A 137 7.78 0.61 -2.63
C VAL A 137 6.99 -0.29 -3.57
N HIS A 138 5.69 -0.01 -3.67
CA HIS A 138 4.80 -0.65 -4.62
C HIS A 138 4.27 0.39 -5.61
N SER A 139 4.05 -0.03 -6.85
CA SER A 139 3.25 0.71 -7.82
C SER A 139 2.56 -0.28 -8.75
N SER A 140 1.25 -0.16 -8.88
CA SER A 140 0.45 -0.94 -9.83
C SER A 140 -0.35 0.03 -10.68
N TYR A 141 -0.27 -0.12 -12.01
CA TYR A 141 -0.92 0.78 -12.97
C TYR A 141 -0.61 2.28 -12.82
N GLY A 142 0.42 2.70 -12.08
CA GLY A 142 0.84 4.10 -11.98
C GLY A 142 1.83 4.51 -13.08
N ILE A 143 2.82 3.65 -13.36
CA ILE A 143 3.99 3.98 -14.19
C ILE A 143 3.73 4.07 -15.70
N HIS A 144 2.60 3.56 -16.18
CA HIS A 144 2.29 3.60 -17.62
C HIS A 144 1.77 4.98 -18.07
N TRP A 145 1.40 5.84 -17.13
CA TRP A 145 0.97 7.21 -17.41
C TRP A 145 2.18 8.10 -17.64
N LEU A 146 2.40 8.55 -18.88
CA LEU A 146 3.47 9.49 -19.20
C LEU A 146 3.26 10.83 -18.49
N SER A 147 4.36 11.46 -18.08
CA SER A 147 4.32 12.79 -17.43
C SER A 147 3.87 13.90 -18.39
N LYS A 148 4.13 13.73 -19.70
CA LYS A 148 3.75 14.63 -20.80
C LYS A 148 3.52 13.83 -22.07
N VAL A 149 2.74 14.38 -23.00
CA VAL A 149 2.63 13.84 -24.36
C VAL A 149 3.97 14.03 -25.07
N SER A 150 4.44 13.01 -25.80
CA SER A 150 5.59 13.14 -26.68
C SER A 150 5.25 14.11 -27.82
N HIS A 151 5.96 15.24 -27.89
CA HIS A 151 5.91 16.16 -29.02
C HIS A 151 6.88 15.74 -30.11
#